data_AF-A0A7J9N6X0-F1
#
_entry.id   AF-A0A7J9N6X0-F1
#
_cell.length_a   1.000
_cell.length_b   1.000
_cell.length_c   1.000
_cell.angle_alpha   90.00
_cell.angle_beta   90.00
_cell.angle_gamma   90.00
#
_symmetry.space_group_name_H-M   'P 1'
#
loop_
_entity.id
_entity.type
_entity.pdbx_description
1 polymer ?
#
loop_
_entity_poly.entity_id
_entity_poly.type
_entity_poly.pdbx_seq_one_letter_code
_entity_poly.pdbx_strand_id
1 'polypeptide(L)' 'MKLWVKNAKAMMKIYNEMIKKPSLPQLLKALKYCVEAYKYASPTFEMVSSELV' A
#
# COMPACT_ATOMS: atom_id res chain seq x y z
N MET A 1 -11.27 -5.91 -12.64
CA MET A 1 -11.17 -5.35 -11.27
C MET A 1 -9.96 -5.77 -10.43
N LYS A 2 -9.39 -6.98 -10.63
CA LYS A 2 -8.25 -7.51 -9.85
C LYS A 2 -6.91 -6.73 -9.95
N LEU A 3 -6.79 -5.75 -10.87
CA LEU A 3 -5.55 -4.99 -11.08
C LEU A 3 -5.24 -4.04 -9.91
N TRP A 4 -6.25 -3.36 -9.37
CA TRP A 4 -6.10 -2.36 -8.31
C TRP A 4 -5.63 -3.00 -7.00
N VAL A 5 -6.21 -4.14 -6.63
CA VAL A 5 -5.79 -4.95 -5.46
C VAL A 5 -4.35 -5.45 -5.63
N LYS A 6 -3.98 -5.96 -6.81
CA LYS A 6 -2.60 -6.39 -7.11
C LYS A 6 -1.61 -5.24 -7.00
N ASN A 7 -1.96 -4.07 -7.56
CA ASN A 7 -1.12 -2.89 -7.53
C ASN A 7 -0.94 -2.36 -6.09
N ALA A 8 -2.01 -2.32 -5.29
CA ALA A 8 -1.95 -1.92 -3.88
C ALA A 8 -0.99 -2.83 -3.08
N LYS A 9 -1.11 -4.15 -3.25
CA LYS A 9 -0.20 -5.13 -2.60
C LYS A 9 1.25 -4.97 -3.05
N ALA A 10 1.49 -4.74 -4.35
CA ALA A 10 2.82 -4.51 -4.88
C ALA A 10 3.46 -3.23 -4.32
N MET A 11 2.72 -2.12 -4.30
CA MET A 11 3.20 -0.85 -3.76
C MET A 11 3.51 -0.92 -2.26
N MET A 12 2.65 -1.57 -1.47
CA MET A 12 2.93 -1.83 -0.05
C MET A 12 4.23 -2.60 0.16
N LYS A 13 4.50 -3.62 -0.66
CA LYS A 13 5.76 -4.39 -0.58
C LYS A 13 6.96 -3.49 -0.88
N ILE A 14 6.89 -2.66 -1.91
CA ILE A 14 7.95 -1.71 -2.28
C ILE A 14 8.23 -0.74 -1.13
N TYR A 15 7.19 -0.12 -0.55
CA TYR A 15 7.38 0.82 0.56
C TYR A 15 7.97 0.14 1.80
N ASN A 16 7.54 -1.07 2.14
CA ASN A 16 8.13 -1.83 3.25
C ASN A 16 9.62 -2.13 3.02
N GLU A 17 10.03 -2.44 1.79
CA GLU A 17 11.45 -2.61 1.45
C GLU A 17 12.22 -1.29 1.49
N MET A 18 11.61 -0.17 1.09
CA MET A 18 12.23 1.16 1.20
C MET A 18 12.42 1.60 2.65
N ILE A 19 11.47 1.29 3.55
CA ILE A 19 11.56 1.60 4.98
C ILE A 19 12.76 0.92 5.66
N LYS A 20 13.15 -0.27 5.18
CA LYS A 20 14.32 -1.01 5.72
C LYS A 20 15.65 -0.36 5.34
N LYS A 21 15.68 0.49 4.31
CA LYS A 21 16.90 1.15 3.83
C LYS A 21 17.14 2.45 4.60
N PRO A 22 18.42 2.84 4.84
CA PRO A 22 18.73 4.17 5.37
C PRO A 22 18.12 5.25 4.47
N SER A 23 17.39 6.19 5.07
CA SER A 23 16.71 7.27 4.35
C SER A 23 16.53 8.48 5.26
N LEU A 24 16.20 9.63 4.66
CA LEU A 24 15.90 10.85 5.41
C LEU A 24 14.69 10.62 6.34
N PRO A 25 14.68 11.17 7.56
CA PRO A 25 13.56 11.00 8.50
C PRO A 25 12.19 11.41 7.91
N GLN A 26 12.18 12.45 7.08
CA GLN A 26 10.98 12.92 6.39
C GLN A 26 10.47 11.89 5.36
N LEU A 27 11.38 11.29 4.59
CA LEU A 27 11.05 10.23 3.64
C LEU A 27 10.55 8.98 4.38
N LEU A 28 11.20 8.59 5.48
CA LEU A 28 10.77 7.47 6.31
C LEU A 28 9.35 7.69 6.88
N LYS A 29 9.04 8.92 7.35
CA LYS A 29 7.71 9.28 7.83
C LYS A 29 6.67 9.19 6.71
N ALA A 30 6.98 9.71 5.52
CA ALA A 30 6.09 9.64 4.36
C ALA A 30 5.82 8.19 3.94
N LEU A 31 6.87 7.35 3.87
CA LEU A 31 6.73 5.93 3.51
C LEU A 31 5.86 5.16 4.51
N LYS A 32 6.04 5.40 5.82
CA LYS A 32 5.20 4.78 6.85
C LYS A 32 3.73 5.18 6.71
N TYR A 33 3.48 6.48 6.48
CA TYR A 33 2.12 6.98 6.23
C TYR A 33 1.48 6.34 4.99
N CYS A 34 2.24 6.20 3.89
CA CYS A 34 1.76 5.49 2.71
C CYS A 34 1.38 4.05 3.03
N VAL A 35 2.21 3.31 3.77
CA VAL A 35 1.91 1.92 4.17
C VAL A 35 0.61 1.83 4.99
N GLU A 36 0.40 2.76 5.92
CA GLU A 36 -0.85 2.82 6.70
C GLU A 36 -2.07 3.14 5.83
N ALA A 37 -1.96 4.10 4.91
CA ALA A 37 -3.03 4.44 3.98
C ALA A 37 -3.43 3.24 3.10
N TYR A 38 -2.45 2.49 2.59
CA TYR A 38 -2.74 1.28 1.82
C TYR A 38 -3.32 0.14 2.68
N LYS A 39 -2.90 -0.02 3.94
CA LYS A 39 -3.53 -0.96 4.88
C LYS A 39 -5.01 -0.64 5.09
N TYR A 40 -5.33 0.65 5.22
CA TYR A 40 -6.71 1.10 5.41
C TYR A 40 -7.56 0.92 4.14
N ALA A 41 -7.00 1.21 2.95
CA ALA A 41 -7.73 1.13 1.69
C ALA A 41 -7.84 -0.29 1.10
N SER A 42 -6.93 -1.21 1.44
CA SER A 42 -6.90 -2.56 0.87
C SER A 42 -8.20 -3.35 1.08
N PRO A 43 -8.84 -3.35 2.27
CA PRO A 43 -10.14 -3.98 2.46
C PRO A 43 -11.23 -3.42 1.55
N THR A 44 -11.25 -2.09 1.35
CA THR A 44 -12.19 -1.44 0.43
C THR A 44 -11.98 -1.90 -1.01
N PHE A 45 -10.73 -2.02 -1.46
CA PHE A 45 -10.44 -2.53 -2.80
C PHE A 45 -10.87 -4.00 -2.97
N GLU A 46 -10.70 -4.83 -1.94
CA GLU A 46 -11.13 -6.23 -1.97
C GLU A 46 -12.66 -6.34 -2.00
N MET A 47 -13.37 -5.60 -1.14
CA MET A 47 -14.83 -5.52 -1.09
C MET A 47 -15.41 -5.05 -2.43
N VAL A 48 -14.96 -3.89 -2.92
CA VAL A 48 -15.42 -3.32 -4.20
C VAL A 48 -15.10 -4.26 -5.37
N SER A 49 -13.97 -4.98 -5.33
CA SER A 49 -13.66 -5.98 -6.36
C SER A 49 -14.54 -7.23 -6.30
N SER A 50 -15.17 -7.52 -5.16
CA SER A 50 -16.02 -8.68 -4.94
C SER A 50 -17.48 -8.40 -5.31
N GLU A 51 -17.94 -7.17 -5.12
CA GLU A 51 -19.31 -6.72 -5.46
C GLU A 51 -19.52 -6.44 -6.96
N LEU A 52 -18.45 -6.14 -7.70
CA LEU A 52 -18.49 -5.80 -9.12
C LEU A 52 -18.08 -6.98 -10.02
N VAL A 53 -18.18 -8.22 -9.51
CA VAL A 53 -18.00 -9.49 -10.26
C VAL A 53 -19.33 -10.22 -10.36
#